data_AF-R7AFZ9-F1
#
_entry.id   AF-R7AFZ9-F1
#
_cell.length_a   1.000
_cell.length_b   1.000
_cell.length_c   1.000
_cell.angle_alpha   90.00
_cell.angle_beta   90.00
_cell.angle_gamma   90.00
#
_symmetry.space_group_name_H-M   'P 1'
#
loop_
_entity.id
_entity.type
_entity.pdbx_description
1 polymer ?
#
loop_
_entity_poly.entity_id
_entity_poly.type
_entity_poly.pdbx_seq_one_letter_code
_entity_poly.pdbx_strand_id
1 'polypeptide(L)'
;MNKKVKYGIAGACLMLIIFIVYMICTYNPDRYYKSYEEENYAIAMEIIRCFDERDSAALEKMFSNNVRSHNSVRAQIQSAFAIYNSKSSSCEEFFDQGVYESNASYGRYLYKSVGADMKKVVLEDGKEFDIGFIRCVINEKDSDEVGMRKIYLTDPEYGHLAIIGDVDHYTEKIVRRNIDASNGITEEYIDETASIIVTNGQTDKDKVLQNGNENIIYVENLLQSMNMTPYEGNEEEYSQYDYKFTVLNRKNQIKAWYTFKDEKCRVRDKDSKITYYTIDDTSTYNELIEFAKSLVD
;
A
#
# COMPACT_ATOMS: atom_id res chain seq x y z
N MET A 1 -29.49 -76.48 -3.72
CA MET A 1 -28.62 -75.61 -2.90
C MET A 1 -29.17 -75.54 -1.46
N ASN A 2 -28.39 -75.97 -0.48
CA ASN A 2 -28.80 -76.17 0.91
C ASN A 2 -29.23 -74.84 1.57
N LYS A 3 -30.34 -74.81 2.34
CA LYS A 3 -30.88 -73.59 2.97
C LYS A 3 -29.81 -72.85 3.78
N LYS A 4 -28.92 -73.58 4.48
CA LYS A 4 -27.79 -73.01 5.23
C LYS A 4 -26.81 -72.22 4.36
N VAL A 5 -26.55 -72.67 3.12
CA VAL A 5 -25.66 -71.99 2.17
C VAL A 5 -26.30 -70.70 1.65
N LYS A 6 -27.62 -70.70 1.41
CA LYS A 6 -28.36 -69.49 1.01
C LYS A 6 -28.33 -68.41 2.10
N TYR A 7 -28.53 -68.79 3.37
CA TYR A 7 -28.47 -67.84 4.50
C TYR A 7 -27.06 -67.32 4.77
N GLY A 8 -26.03 -68.16 4.59
CA GLY A 8 -24.62 -67.73 4.71
C GLY A 8 -24.22 -66.71 3.65
N ILE A 9 -24.63 -66.92 2.39
CA ILE A 9 -24.38 -65.96 1.29
C ILE A 9 -25.16 -64.66 1.53
N ALA A 10 -26.44 -64.74 1.92
CA ALA A 10 -27.25 -63.55 2.20
C ALA A 10 -26.67 -62.71 3.36
N GLY A 11 -26.18 -63.35 4.42
CA GLY A 11 -25.52 -62.66 5.54
C GLY A 11 -24.21 -61.97 5.13
N ALA A 12 -23.39 -62.62 4.31
CA ALA A 12 -22.16 -62.02 3.79
C ALA A 12 -22.44 -60.82 2.87
N CYS A 13 -23.46 -60.90 2.02
CA CYS A 13 -23.89 -59.79 1.18
C CYS A 13 -24.41 -58.60 2.02
N LEU A 14 -25.17 -58.86 3.08
CA LEU A 14 -25.66 -57.81 3.98
C LEU A 14 -24.51 -57.07 4.68
N MET A 15 -23.52 -57.81 5.19
CA MET A 15 -22.33 -57.22 5.82
C MET A 15 -21.50 -56.39 4.84
N LEU A 16 -21.38 -56.82 3.59
CA LEU A 16 -20.70 -56.06 2.54
C LEU A 16 -21.44 -54.76 2.23
N ILE A 17 -22.77 -54.80 2.14
CA ILE A 17 -23.60 -53.61 1.91
C ILE A 17 -23.47 -52.63 3.08
N ILE A 18 -23.52 -53.10 4.32
CA ILE A 18 -23.32 -52.26 5.51
C ILE A 18 -21.92 -51.62 5.50
N PHE A 19 -20.88 -52.37 5.11
CA PHE A 19 -19.53 -51.84 4.99
C PHE A 19 -19.40 -50.78 3.88
N ILE A 20 -20.02 -50.99 2.73
CA ILE A 20 -20.04 -50.02 1.62
C ILE A 20 -20.82 -48.77 2.03
N VAL A 21 -21.98 -48.91 2.68
CA VAL A 21 -22.77 -47.77 3.18
C VAL A 21 -22.01 -47.02 4.27
N TYR A 22 -21.34 -47.72 5.18
CA TYR A 22 -20.45 -47.10 6.17
C TYR A 22 -19.30 -46.34 5.49
N MET A 23 -18.66 -46.92 4.47
CA MET A 23 -17.63 -46.24 3.68
C MET A 23 -18.20 -45.02 2.97
N ILE A 24 -19.39 -45.07 2.36
CA ILE A 24 -20.02 -43.91 1.72
C ILE A 24 -20.42 -42.83 2.73
N CYS A 25 -20.98 -43.22 3.89
CA CYS A 25 -21.36 -42.28 4.95
C CYS A 25 -20.15 -41.67 5.69
N THR A 26 -18.99 -42.33 5.65
CA THR A 26 -17.73 -41.78 6.19
C THR A 26 -16.86 -41.12 5.11
N TYR A 27 -17.13 -41.41 3.84
CA TYR A 27 -16.57 -40.75 2.67
C TYR A 27 -17.29 -39.42 2.46
N ASN A 28 -16.80 -38.41 3.15
CA ASN A 28 -17.21 -37.03 2.95
C ASN A 28 -16.46 -36.51 1.72
N PRO A 29 -17.09 -36.27 0.55
CA PRO A 29 -16.40 -35.67 -0.59
C PRO A 29 -15.85 -34.28 -0.24
N ASP A 30 -16.44 -33.60 0.75
CA ASP A 30 -15.95 -32.33 1.31
C ASP A 30 -14.60 -32.43 2.05
N ARG A 31 -14.07 -33.63 2.31
CA ARG A 31 -12.75 -33.80 2.95
C ARG A 31 -11.57 -33.61 1.99
N TYR A 32 -11.78 -33.56 0.67
CA TYR A 32 -10.69 -33.55 -0.30
C TYR A 32 -10.92 -32.50 -1.39
N TYR A 33 -10.16 -31.40 -1.30
CA TYR A 33 -9.97 -30.36 -2.31
C TYR A 33 -11.23 -29.58 -2.75
N LYS A 34 -11.65 -28.59 -1.96
CA LYS A 34 -12.42 -27.45 -2.48
C LYS A 34 -11.48 -26.58 -3.32
N SER A 35 -11.71 -26.53 -4.64
CA SER A 35 -11.10 -25.51 -5.50
C SER A 35 -11.68 -24.14 -5.15
N TYR A 36 -10.83 -23.13 -5.11
CA TYR A 36 -11.23 -21.74 -4.89
C TYR A 36 -11.13 -20.92 -6.18
N GLU A 37 -10.82 -21.54 -7.31
CA GLU A 37 -10.52 -20.87 -8.57
C GLU A 37 -11.61 -19.90 -9.02
N GLU A 38 -12.88 -20.33 -9.08
CA GLU A 38 -14.00 -19.45 -9.48
C GLU A 38 -14.22 -18.30 -8.48
N GLU A 39 -14.17 -18.59 -7.17
CA GLU A 39 -14.32 -17.56 -6.13
C GLU A 39 -13.15 -16.55 -6.18
N ASN A 40 -11.93 -17.06 -6.38
CA ASN A 40 -10.72 -16.26 -6.43
C ASN A 40 -10.65 -15.42 -7.71
N TYR A 41 -11.15 -15.93 -8.83
CA TYR A 41 -11.31 -15.17 -10.07
C TYR A 41 -12.29 -14.01 -9.88
N ALA A 42 -13.46 -14.28 -9.29
CA ALA A 42 -14.44 -13.23 -8.99
C ALA A 42 -13.87 -12.15 -8.05
N ILE A 43 -13.08 -12.55 -7.05
CA ILE A 43 -12.39 -11.63 -6.14
C ILE A 43 -11.33 -10.81 -6.90
N ALA A 44 -10.52 -11.42 -7.77
CA ALA A 44 -9.53 -10.71 -8.58
C ALA A 44 -10.20 -9.64 -9.45
N MET A 45 -11.30 -9.98 -10.13
CA MET A 45 -12.05 -9.04 -10.95
C MET A 45 -12.70 -7.92 -10.13
N GLU A 46 -13.18 -8.21 -8.93
CA GLU A 46 -13.72 -7.19 -8.03
C GLU A 46 -12.64 -6.23 -7.53
N ILE A 47 -11.43 -6.74 -7.25
CA ILE A 47 -10.27 -5.89 -6.94
C ILE A 47 -9.99 -4.95 -8.12
N ILE A 48 -9.88 -5.48 -9.34
CA ILE A 48 -9.62 -4.68 -10.55
C ILE A 48 -10.71 -3.63 -10.76
N ARG A 49 -12.00 -3.99 -10.62
CA ARG A 49 -13.10 -3.02 -10.67
C ARG A 49 -12.89 -1.89 -9.66
N CYS A 50 -12.54 -2.22 -8.41
CA CYS A 50 -12.30 -1.21 -7.39
C CYS A 50 -11.13 -0.27 -7.74
N PHE A 51 -10.07 -0.79 -8.38
CA PHE A 51 -8.97 0.03 -8.89
C PHE A 51 -9.42 0.94 -10.03
N ASP A 52 -10.13 0.40 -11.01
CA ASP A 52 -10.65 1.13 -12.19
C ASP A 52 -11.65 2.23 -11.83
N GLU A 53 -12.47 1.98 -10.81
CA GLU A 53 -13.52 2.90 -10.37
C GLU A 53 -13.09 3.77 -9.18
N ARG A 54 -11.86 3.60 -8.68
CA ARG A 54 -11.35 4.26 -7.47
C ARG A 54 -12.24 4.01 -6.24
N ASP A 55 -12.89 2.86 -6.17
CA ASP A 55 -13.83 2.47 -5.11
C ASP A 55 -13.09 1.97 -3.87
N SER A 56 -12.49 2.92 -3.15
CA SER A 56 -11.75 2.64 -1.91
C SER A 56 -12.59 1.96 -0.83
N ALA A 57 -13.89 2.26 -0.77
CA ALA A 57 -14.78 1.74 0.27
C ALA A 57 -15.12 0.27 0.03
N ALA A 58 -15.41 -0.13 -1.22
CA ALA A 58 -15.59 -1.53 -1.55
C ALA A 58 -14.30 -2.33 -1.33
N LEU A 59 -13.16 -1.82 -1.80
CA LEU A 59 -11.86 -2.49 -1.65
C LEU A 59 -11.48 -2.68 -0.17
N GLU A 60 -11.63 -1.64 0.65
CA GLU A 60 -11.39 -1.71 2.09
C GLU A 60 -12.29 -2.77 2.75
N LYS A 61 -13.56 -2.86 2.36
CA LYS A 61 -14.53 -3.81 2.92
C LYS A 61 -14.18 -5.28 2.63
N MET A 62 -13.35 -5.57 1.64
CA MET A 62 -12.89 -6.94 1.35
C MET A 62 -11.95 -7.48 2.43
N PHE A 63 -11.27 -6.59 3.16
CA PHE A 63 -10.31 -6.96 4.20
C PHE A 63 -10.97 -7.51 5.46
N SER A 64 -10.29 -8.47 6.08
CA SER A 64 -10.71 -9.02 7.36
C SER A 64 -10.83 -7.90 8.41
N ASN A 65 -11.65 -8.12 9.43
CA ASN A 65 -11.83 -7.13 10.51
C ASN A 65 -10.49 -6.81 11.16
N ASN A 66 -9.68 -7.83 11.43
CA ASN A 66 -8.38 -7.68 12.06
C ASN A 66 -7.42 -6.81 11.22
N VAL A 67 -7.38 -7.02 9.90
CA VAL A 67 -6.50 -6.23 9.03
C VAL A 67 -6.96 -4.77 8.97
N ARG A 68 -8.28 -4.52 8.90
CA ARG A 68 -8.83 -3.15 8.90
C ARG A 68 -8.59 -2.40 10.20
N SER A 69 -8.60 -3.08 11.36
CA SER A 69 -8.45 -2.43 12.67
C SER A 69 -6.99 -2.11 13.03
N HIS A 70 -6.03 -2.86 12.49
CA HIS A 70 -4.63 -2.76 12.89
C HIS A 70 -3.70 -2.16 11.84
N ASN A 71 -4.15 -1.99 10.60
CA ASN A 71 -3.34 -1.45 9.51
C ASN A 71 -3.94 -0.16 8.95
N SER A 72 -3.09 0.67 8.36
CA SER A 72 -3.52 1.87 7.64
C SER A 72 -4.06 1.53 6.24
N VAL A 73 -4.99 0.57 6.15
CA VAL A 73 -5.52 0.01 4.90
C VAL A 73 -5.99 1.10 3.95
N ARG A 74 -6.73 2.09 4.48
CA ARG A 74 -7.23 3.21 3.67
C ARG A 74 -6.09 4.02 3.02
N ALA A 75 -5.03 4.32 3.77
CA ALA A 75 -3.88 5.04 3.25
C ALA A 75 -3.12 4.21 2.20
N GLN A 76 -2.92 2.92 2.47
CA GLN A 76 -2.30 1.98 1.52
C GLN A 76 -3.09 1.89 0.21
N ILE A 77 -4.43 1.87 0.26
CA ILE A 77 -5.30 1.91 -0.92
C ILE A 77 -5.06 3.19 -1.74
N GLN A 78 -4.99 4.37 -1.09
CA GLN A 78 -4.73 5.62 -1.80
C GLN A 78 -3.37 5.62 -2.48
N SER A 79 -2.32 5.12 -1.81
CA SER A 79 -1.00 4.97 -2.41
C SER A 79 -1.02 4.02 -3.62
N ALA A 80 -1.72 2.89 -3.52
CA ALA A 80 -1.87 1.96 -4.64
C ALA A 80 -2.63 2.57 -5.82
N PHE A 81 -3.65 3.39 -5.55
CA PHE A 81 -4.39 4.12 -6.57
C PHE A 81 -3.52 5.15 -7.31
N ALA A 82 -2.61 5.83 -6.61
CA ALA A 82 -1.68 6.77 -7.26
C ALA A 82 -0.77 6.06 -8.28
N ILE A 83 -0.36 4.82 -8.00
CA ILE A 83 0.47 4.00 -8.91
C ILE A 83 -0.38 3.47 -10.08
N TYR A 84 -1.55 2.91 -9.78
CA TYR A 84 -2.54 2.44 -10.76
C TYR A 84 -3.32 3.63 -11.32
N ASN A 85 -2.68 4.47 -12.13
CA ASN A 85 -3.15 5.82 -12.49
C ASN A 85 -4.27 5.88 -13.55
N SER A 86 -4.54 4.79 -14.28
CA SER A 86 -5.57 4.70 -15.32
C SER A 86 -6.32 3.36 -15.26
N LYS A 87 -7.42 3.22 -16.02
CA LYS A 87 -8.23 1.99 -16.00
C LYS A 87 -7.52 0.84 -16.69
N SER A 88 -7.89 -0.38 -16.31
CA SER A 88 -7.56 -1.59 -17.07
C SER A 88 -8.19 -1.53 -18.47
N SER A 89 -7.38 -1.89 -19.46
CA SER A 89 -7.78 -2.10 -20.84
C SER A 89 -7.90 -3.60 -21.17
N SER A 90 -7.08 -4.43 -20.52
CA SER A 90 -7.14 -5.89 -20.61
C SER A 90 -6.61 -6.57 -19.35
N CYS A 91 -7.01 -7.83 -19.16
CA CYS A 91 -6.45 -8.77 -18.19
C CYS A 91 -6.31 -10.12 -18.90
N GLU A 92 -5.10 -10.67 -18.99
CA GLU A 92 -4.85 -11.81 -19.89
C GLU A 92 -4.89 -13.16 -19.19
N GLU A 93 -4.31 -13.27 -18.00
CA GLU A 93 -4.02 -14.57 -17.40
C GLU A 93 -4.37 -14.62 -15.92
N PHE A 94 -5.20 -15.58 -15.53
CA PHE A 94 -5.54 -15.83 -14.12
C PHE A 94 -4.85 -17.09 -13.62
N PHE A 95 -4.22 -16.99 -12.45
CA PHE A 95 -3.55 -18.10 -11.79
C PHE A 95 -4.07 -18.25 -10.37
N ASP A 96 -4.82 -19.32 -10.12
CA ASP A 96 -5.15 -19.74 -8.76
C ASP A 96 -3.90 -20.32 -8.09
N GLN A 97 -3.40 -19.65 -7.05
CA GLN A 97 -2.26 -20.12 -6.27
C GLN A 97 -2.66 -21.26 -5.30
N GLY A 98 -3.96 -21.54 -5.19
CA GLY A 98 -4.48 -22.57 -4.30
C GLY A 98 -4.25 -22.23 -2.83
N VAL A 99 -3.78 -23.20 -2.06
CA VAL A 99 -3.58 -23.06 -0.61
C VAL A 99 -2.22 -22.44 -0.32
N TYR A 100 -2.22 -21.24 0.27
CA TYR A 100 -1.01 -20.52 0.63
C TYR A 100 -0.45 -21.01 1.98
N GLU A 101 -1.33 -21.13 2.97
CA GLU A 101 -0.97 -21.59 4.32
C GLU A 101 -2.15 -22.38 4.92
N SER A 102 -1.87 -23.45 5.66
CA SER A 102 -2.93 -24.16 6.35
C SER A 102 -2.44 -24.90 7.60
N ASN A 103 -3.36 -25.07 8.54
CA ASN A 103 -3.20 -25.94 9.70
C ASN A 103 -4.41 -26.86 9.78
N ALA A 104 -4.17 -28.15 9.97
CA ALA A 104 -5.21 -29.15 10.08
C ALA A 104 -4.99 -30.06 11.28
N SER A 105 -6.09 -30.46 11.93
CA SER A 105 -6.07 -31.43 13.02
C SER A 105 -7.26 -32.37 12.89
N TYR A 106 -7.05 -33.66 13.16
CA TYR A 106 -8.09 -34.70 13.02
C TYR A 106 -8.81 -34.69 11.66
N GLY A 107 -8.09 -34.37 10.58
CA GLY A 107 -8.64 -34.34 9.22
C GLY A 107 -9.55 -33.14 8.90
N ARG A 108 -9.54 -32.07 9.73
CA ARG A 108 -10.21 -30.80 9.44
C ARG A 108 -9.22 -29.63 9.46
N TYR A 109 -9.43 -28.64 8.59
CA TYR A 109 -8.68 -27.40 8.62
C TYR A 109 -9.12 -26.56 9.82
N LEU A 110 -8.16 -26.19 10.67
CA LEU A 110 -8.35 -25.20 11.74
C LEU A 110 -8.02 -23.80 11.25
N TYR A 111 -7.10 -23.71 10.29
CA TYR A 111 -6.74 -22.47 9.61
C TYR A 111 -6.44 -22.78 8.15
N LYS A 112 -6.86 -21.90 7.24
CA LYS A 112 -6.59 -22.01 5.81
C LYS A 112 -6.61 -20.64 5.15
N SER A 113 -5.55 -20.31 4.43
CA SER A 113 -5.49 -19.19 3.52
C SER A 113 -5.26 -19.67 2.08
N VAL A 114 -5.78 -18.88 1.15
CA VAL A 114 -5.70 -19.11 -0.29
C VAL A 114 -5.35 -17.81 -0.99
N GLY A 115 -4.87 -17.89 -2.22
CA GLY A 115 -4.54 -16.71 -3.01
C GLY A 115 -4.64 -16.97 -4.50
N ALA A 116 -4.54 -15.89 -5.27
CA ALA A 116 -4.49 -15.93 -6.72
C ALA A 116 -3.81 -14.67 -7.25
N ASP A 117 -3.44 -14.73 -8.53
CA ASP A 117 -2.89 -13.62 -9.28
C ASP A 117 -3.69 -13.42 -10.58
N MET A 118 -4.02 -12.17 -10.87
CA MET A 118 -4.30 -11.73 -12.24
C MET A 118 -3.00 -11.16 -12.82
N LYS A 119 -2.47 -11.81 -13.83
CA LYS A 119 -1.24 -11.42 -14.52
C LYS A 119 -1.56 -10.58 -15.75
N LYS A 120 -0.63 -9.69 -16.10
CA LYS A 120 -0.74 -8.81 -17.28
C LYS A 120 -2.03 -7.99 -17.31
N VAL A 121 -2.31 -7.29 -16.23
CA VAL A 121 -3.34 -6.25 -16.19
C VAL A 121 -2.74 -5.02 -16.88
N VAL A 122 -3.15 -4.77 -18.12
CA VAL A 122 -2.63 -3.66 -18.94
C VAL A 122 -3.55 -2.46 -18.80
N LEU A 123 -3.00 -1.30 -18.45
CA LEU A 123 -3.74 -0.05 -18.29
C LEU A 123 -3.89 0.69 -19.61
N GLU A 124 -4.82 1.64 -19.67
CA GLU A 124 -5.04 2.52 -20.82
C GLU A 124 -3.79 3.33 -21.21
N ASP A 125 -2.91 3.67 -20.25
CA ASP A 125 -1.64 4.35 -20.51
C ASP A 125 -0.49 3.41 -20.93
N GLY A 126 -0.78 2.11 -21.05
CA GLY A 126 0.15 1.07 -21.50
C GLY A 126 1.00 0.45 -20.39
N LYS A 127 0.87 0.89 -19.13
CA LYS A 127 1.53 0.22 -18.00
C LYS A 127 0.94 -1.16 -17.77
N GLU A 128 1.77 -2.08 -17.32
CA GLU A 128 1.38 -3.47 -17.04
C GLU A 128 1.64 -3.81 -15.57
N PHE A 129 0.69 -4.49 -14.94
CA PHE A 129 0.82 -4.96 -13.57
C PHE A 129 0.34 -6.40 -13.42
N ASP A 130 0.91 -7.08 -12.44
CA ASP A 130 0.31 -8.26 -11.83
C ASP A 130 -0.40 -7.85 -10.53
N ILE A 131 -1.67 -8.26 -10.40
CA ILE A 131 -2.48 -8.02 -9.19
C ILE A 131 -2.67 -9.35 -8.47
N GLY A 132 -2.01 -9.50 -7.33
CA GLY A 132 -2.06 -10.69 -6.49
C GLY A 132 -2.84 -10.45 -5.20
N PHE A 133 -3.39 -11.51 -4.60
CA PHE A 133 -4.00 -11.39 -3.28
C PHE A 133 -3.87 -12.67 -2.44
N ILE A 134 -3.96 -12.50 -1.11
CA ILE A 134 -4.04 -13.58 -0.13
C ILE A 134 -5.21 -13.32 0.80
N ARG A 135 -6.08 -14.32 0.98
CA ARG A 135 -7.23 -14.26 1.90
C ARG A 135 -7.26 -15.45 2.84
N CYS A 136 -7.71 -15.22 4.07
CA CYS A 136 -8.04 -16.30 4.99
C CYS A 136 -9.48 -16.75 4.73
N VAL A 137 -9.67 -18.05 4.51
CA VAL A 137 -10.99 -18.65 4.28
C VAL A 137 -11.49 -19.41 5.51
N ILE A 138 -10.59 -19.84 6.39
CA ILE A 138 -10.90 -20.55 7.63
C ILE A 138 -9.93 -20.08 8.71
N ASN A 139 -10.44 -19.67 9.86
CA ASN A 139 -9.68 -19.58 11.10
C ASN A 139 -10.62 -19.89 12.28
N GLU A 140 -10.54 -21.11 12.82
CA GLU A 140 -11.40 -21.55 13.93
C GLU A 140 -11.09 -20.84 15.25
N LYS A 141 -9.87 -20.29 15.41
CA LYS A 141 -9.46 -19.61 16.65
C LYS A 141 -9.92 -18.17 16.70
N ASP A 142 -9.96 -17.51 15.55
CA ASP A 142 -10.32 -16.10 15.42
C ASP A 142 -11.04 -15.83 14.10
N SER A 143 -12.34 -15.56 14.18
CA SER A 143 -13.16 -15.26 13.00
C SER A 143 -12.87 -13.88 12.40
N ASP A 144 -12.28 -12.95 13.16
CA ASP A 144 -11.96 -11.61 12.67
C ASP A 144 -10.78 -11.60 11.67
N GLU A 145 -10.05 -12.71 11.60
CA GLU A 145 -8.98 -12.95 10.62
C GLU A 145 -9.52 -13.42 9.26
N VAL A 146 -10.77 -13.89 9.19
CA VAL A 146 -11.37 -14.37 7.93
C VAL A 146 -11.67 -13.18 7.01
N GLY A 147 -11.21 -13.25 5.76
CA GLY A 147 -11.29 -12.16 4.79
C GLY A 147 -9.97 -11.90 4.07
N MET A 148 -9.92 -10.82 3.28
CA MET A 148 -8.70 -10.42 2.58
C MET A 148 -7.61 -10.05 3.60
N ARG A 149 -6.40 -10.57 3.40
CA ARG A 149 -5.23 -10.27 4.23
C ARG A 149 -4.29 -9.29 3.54
N LYS A 150 -3.98 -9.55 2.27
CA LYS A 150 -3.04 -8.76 1.47
C LYS A 150 -3.49 -8.67 0.02
N ILE A 151 -3.29 -7.51 -0.58
CA ILE A 151 -3.37 -7.29 -2.03
C ILE A 151 -2.02 -6.71 -2.48
N TYR A 152 -1.52 -7.17 -3.62
CA TYR A 152 -0.25 -6.78 -4.20
C TYR A 152 -0.49 -6.13 -5.55
N LEU A 153 0.18 -5.01 -5.80
CA LEU A 153 0.36 -4.44 -7.14
C LEU A 153 1.83 -4.61 -7.50
N THR A 154 2.11 -5.45 -8.49
CA THR A 154 3.47 -5.86 -8.84
C THR A 154 3.77 -5.43 -10.26
N ASP A 155 4.86 -4.68 -10.41
CA ASP A 155 5.44 -4.38 -11.69
C ASP A 155 6.34 -5.55 -12.13
N PRO A 156 6.27 -6.01 -13.39
CA PRO A 156 7.08 -7.12 -13.88
C PRO A 156 8.60 -6.91 -13.79
N GLU A 157 9.07 -5.66 -13.85
CA GLU A 157 10.48 -5.28 -13.81
C GLU A 157 10.93 -4.98 -12.37
N TYR A 158 10.15 -4.18 -11.64
CA TYR A 158 10.55 -3.64 -10.34
C TYR A 158 10.02 -4.42 -9.13
N GLY A 159 9.09 -5.36 -9.34
CA GLY A 159 8.47 -6.12 -8.25
C GLY A 159 7.32 -5.34 -7.59
N HIS A 160 7.06 -5.61 -6.30
CA HIS A 160 5.91 -4.99 -5.63
C HIS A 160 6.08 -3.48 -5.51
N LEU A 161 5.16 -2.73 -6.14
CA LEU A 161 5.07 -1.28 -6.03
C LEU A 161 4.02 -0.84 -5.01
N ALA A 162 3.04 -1.70 -4.70
CA ALA A 162 2.14 -1.47 -3.58
C ALA A 162 1.75 -2.78 -2.90
N ILE A 163 1.55 -2.72 -1.58
CA ILE A 163 0.96 -3.79 -0.79
C ILE A 163 -0.07 -3.17 0.14
N ILE A 164 -1.29 -3.69 0.11
CA ILE A 164 -2.40 -3.26 0.96
C ILE A 164 -2.70 -4.38 1.95
N GLY A 165 -2.81 -4.06 3.24
CA GLY A 165 -3.12 -4.98 4.32
C GLY A 165 -1.98 -5.12 5.32
N ASP A 166 -1.78 -6.34 5.80
CA ASP A 166 -0.73 -6.70 6.76
C ASP A 166 0.66 -6.63 6.10
N VAL A 167 1.49 -5.66 6.50
CA VAL A 167 2.84 -5.46 5.94
C VAL A 167 3.81 -5.21 7.08
N ASP A 168 4.91 -5.98 7.11
CA ASP A 168 5.99 -5.73 8.05
C ASP A 168 6.92 -4.61 7.57
N HIS A 169 7.62 -3.99 8.52
CA HIS A 169 8.49 -2.84 8.24
C HIS A 169 9.61 -3.13 7.23
N TYR A 170 10.09 -4.38 7.16
CA TYR A 170 11.14 -4.73 6.20
C TYR A 170 10.59 -4.77 4.78
N THR A 171 9.40 -5.35 4.61
CA THR A 171 8.67 -5.38 3.34
C THR A 171 8.30 -3.97 2.87
N GLU A 172 7.88 -3.07 3.76
CA GLU A 172 7.64 -1.65 3.42
C GLU A 172 8.87 -0.97 2.81
N LYS A 173 10.06 -1.22 3.37
CA LYS A 173 11.32 -0.69 2.84
C LYS A 173 11.62 -1.20 1.43
N ILE A 174 11.34 -2.47 1.14
CA ILE A 174 11.52 -3.05 -0.20
C ILE A 174 10.58 -2.37 -1.18
N VAL A 175 9.29 -2.26 -0.85
CA VAL A 175 8.30 -1.61 -1.73
C VAL A 175 8.72 -0.18 -2.05
N ARG A 176 9.20 0.57 -1.06
CA ARG A 176 9.71 1.93 -1.29
C ARG A 176 10.86 1.97 -2.29
N ARG A 177 11.85 1.08 -2.13
CA ARG A 177 12.98 0.98 -3.08
C ARG A 177 12.53 0.63 -4.48
N ASN A 178 11.52 -0.24 -4.62
CA ASN A 178 10.97 -0.59 -5.93
C ASN A 178 10.26 0.59 -6.58
N ILE A 179 9.49 1.37 -5.82
CA ILE A 179 8.86 2.62 -6.30
C ILE A 179 9.94 3.60 -6.75
N ASP A 180 10.97 3.83 -5.91
CA ASP A 180 12.08 4.73 -6.23
C ASP A 180 12.76 4.28 -7.54
N ALA A 181 13.08 2.99 -7.67
CA ALA A 181 13.67 2.43 -8.88
C ALA A 181 12.76 2.61 -10.12
N SER A 182 11.45 2.38 -9.98
CA SER A 182 10.47 2.58 -11.07
C SER A 182 10.36 4.04 -11.53
N ASN A 183 10.69 4.98 -10.65
CA ASN A 183 10.77 6.41 -10.94
C ASN A 183 12.17 6.84 -11.44
N GLY A 184 13.10 5.90 -11.64
CA GLY A 184 14.46 6.16 -12.08
C GLY A 184 15.40 6.66 -10.97
N ILE A 185 15.02 6.52 -9.70
CA ILE A 185 15.84 6.86 -8.52
C ILE A 185 16.67 5.63 -8.15
N THR A 186 18.00 5.71 -8.31
CA THR A 186 18.91 4.59 -8.01
C THR A 186 19.50 4.69 -6.59
N GLU A 187 20.08 3.61 -6.05
CA GLU A 187 20.73 3.59 -4.72
C GLU A 187 21.83 4.67 -4.55
N GLU A 188 22.36 5.24 -5.63
CA GLU A 188 23.28 6.39 -5.59
C GLU A 188 22.59 7.69 -5.07
N TYR A 189 21.26 7.73 -5.10
CA TYR A 189 20.41 8.86 -4.68
C TYR A 189 19.73 8.67 -3.31
N ILE A 190 19.71 7.45 -2.76
CA ILE A 190 18.98 7.14 -1.51
C ILE A 190 19.96 7.00 -0.33
N ASP A 191 20.19 8.08 0.41
CA ASP A 191 20.86 8.05 1.72
C ASP A 191 19.78 8.16 2.80
N GLU A 192 19.77 7.39 3.90
CA GLU A 192 18.67 7.29 4.88
C GLU A 192 18.69 8.38 6.01
N THR A 193 19.50 9.44 5.90
CA THR A 193 19.74 10.44 6.99
C THR A 193 19.33 11.94 6.79
N ALA A 194 18.33 12.32 5.96
CA ALA A 194 17.99 13.75 5.71
C ALA A 194 17.39 14.44 6.91
N SER A 195 17.80 15.69 7.15
CA SER A 195 17.23 16.61 8.13
C SER A 195 16.86 17.94 7.47
N ILE A 196 15.68 18.48 7.77
CA ILE A 196 15.25 19.82 7.37
C ILE A 196 15.45 20.76 8.57
N ILE A 197 16.15 21.89 8.39
CA ILE A 197 16.31 22.90 9.44
C ILE A 197 15.47 24.14 9.09
N VAL A 198 14.49 24.45 9.94
CA VAL A 198 13.62 25.63 9.79
C VAL A 198 14.05 26.69 10.80
N THR A 199 14.47 27.88 10.32
CA THR A 199 14.83 29.00 11.19
C THR A 199 13.93 30.21 10.90
N ASN A 200 13.12 30.62 11.87
CA ASN A 200 12.41 31.90 11.77
C ASN A 200 13.36 33.01 12.24
N GLY A 201 13.51 34.08 11.45
CA GLY A 201 14.47 35.18 11.67
C GLY A 201 14.27 36.02 12.95
N GLN A 202 13.34 35.65 13.84
CA GLN A 202 13.08 36.33 15.10
C GLN A 202 13.55 35.59 16.36
N THR A 203 13.92 34.31 16.29
CA THR A 203 14.32 33.56 17.49
C THR A 203 15.53 32.68 17.22
N ASP A 204 16.63 32.94 17.94
CA ASP A 204 17.77 32.02 18.14
C ASP A 204 17.32 30.76 18.90
N LYS A 205 16.39 30.01 18.31
CA LYS A 205 15.98 28.69 18.78
C LYS A 205 16.18 27.74 17.61
N ASP A 206 17.40 27.21 17.51
CA ASP A 206 17.69 26.05 16.68
C ASP A 206 16.76 24.91 17.08
N LYS A 207 15.71 24.67 16.29
CA LYS A 207 14.93 23.45 16.40
C LYS A 207 15.32 22.58 15.22
N VAL A 208 16.27 21.68 15.46
CA VAL A 208 16.62 20.61 14.53
C VAL A 208 15.41 19.67 14.45
N LEU A 209 14.66 19.72 13.36
CA LEU A 209 13.56 18.81 13.11
C LEU A 209 14.13 17.52 12.51
N GLN A 210 14.29 16.50 13.36
CA GLN A 210 14.64 15.15 12.93
C GLN A 210 13.40 14.44 12.37
N ASN A 211 13.58 13.56 11.41
CA ASN A 211 12.49 13.00 10.60
C ASN A 211 11.43 12.24 11.42
N GLY A 212 10.14 12.52 11.16
CA GLY A 212 8.96 11.89 11.78
C GLY A 212 7.65 12.51 11.26
N ASN A 213 6.57 11.74 11.14
CA ASN A 213 5.26 12.22 10.61
C ASN A 213 4.71 13.44 11.36
N GLU A 214 5.01 13.56 12.65
CA GLU A 214 4.64 14.72 13.48
C GLU A 214 5.34 16.02 13.02
N ASN A 215 6.48 15.92 12.33
CA ASN A 215 7.27 17.07 11.89
C ASN A 215 6.88 17.59 10.50
N ILE A 216 6.34 16.74 9.62
CA ILE A 216 5.69 17.20 8.37
C ILE A 216 4.45 18.00 8.71
N ILE A 217 3.60 17.47 9.59
CA ILE A 217 2.40 18.16 10.09
C ILE A 217 2.78 19.46 10.81
N TYR A 218 3.92 19.51 11.52
CA TYR A 218 4.42 20.74 12.14
C TYR A 218 4.86 21.78 11.10
N VAL A 219 5.58 21.38 10.05
CA VAL A 219 5.99 22.27 8.95
C VAL A 219 4.77 22.77 8.18
N GLU A 220 3.82 21.88 7.86
CA GLU A 220 2.54 22.22 7.23
C GLU A 220 1.72 23.18 8.09
N ASN A 221 1.59 22.94 9.40
CA ASN A 221 0.88 23.83 10.32
C ASN A 221 1.60 25.18 10.51
N LEU A 222 2.93 25.18 10.59
CA LEU A 222 3.73 26.40 10.75
C LEU A 222 3.52 27.33 9.55
N LEU A 223 3.63 26.76 8.36
CA LEU A 223 3.43 27.46 7.12
C LEU A 223 1.95 27.89 6.89
N GLN A 224 0.98 27.05 7.25
CA GLN A 224 -0.46 27.41 7.25
C GLN A 224 -0.79 28.50 8.29
N SER A 225 -0.03 28.61 9.38
CA SER A 225 -0.21 29.64 10.42
C SER A 225 0.40 31.00 10.08
N MET A 226 1.08 31.14 8.92
CA MET A 226 1.68 32.40 8.48
C MET A 226 0.59 33.37 8.03
N ASN A 227 0.17 34.25 8.93
CA ASN A 227 -0.75 35.33 8.63
C ASN A 227 -0.01 36.44 7.84
N MET A 228 -0.02 36.33 6.52
CA MET A 228 0.61 37.29 5.61
C MET A 228 -0.26 38.55 5.50
N THR A 229 0.02 39.56 6.33
CA THR A 229 -0.54 40.90 6.10
C THR A 229 0.50 41.70 5.30
N PRO A 230 0.15 42.30 4.15
CA PRO A 230 1.09 43.09 3.35
C PRO A 230 1.67 44.26 4.14
N TYR A 231 2.98 44.49 4.02
CA TYR A 231 3.66 45.64 4.62
C TYR A 231 3.75 46.77 3.59
N GLU A 232 3.04 47.87 3.83
CA GLU A 232 3.11 49.10 3.01
C GLU A 232 4.22 50.04 3.52
N GLY A 233 5.48 49.62 3.47
CA GLY A 233 6.63 50.45 3.87
C GLY A 233 7.79 50.41 2.88
N ASN A 234 8.49 51.54 2.77
CA ASN A 234 9.54 51.78 1.77
C ASN A 234 10.73 50.79 1.84
N GLU A 235 11.26 50.46 0.66
CA GLU A 235 12.20 49.36 0.36
C GLU A 235 13.59 49.38 1.03
N GLU A 236 13.90 50.35 1.90
CA GLU A 236 15.27 50.54 2.43
C GLU A 236 15.54 50.02 3.85
N GLU A 237 14.57 49.38 4.51
CA GLU A 237 14.81 48.70 5.78
C GLU A 237 14.78 47.18 5.61
N TYR A 238 15.95 46.53 5.75
CA TYR A 238 16.04 45.08 6.00
C TYR A 238 15.36 44.78 7.35
N SER A 239 14.02 44.69 7.36
CA SER A 239 13.23 44.56 8.57
C SER A 239 12.80 43.11 8.79
N GLN A 240 13.29 42.53 9.90
CA GLN A 240 12.64 41.67 10.91
C GLN A 240 11.54 40.63 10.58
N TYR A 241 11.10 40.44 9.34
CA TYR A 241 9.94 39.60 8.98
C TYR A 241 10.18 38.70 7.75
N ASP A 242 11.39 38.69 7.19
CA ASP A 242 11.78 37.71 6.16
C ASP A 242 11.87 36.30 6.77
N TYR A 243 10.93 35.41 6.43
CA TYR A 243 11.08 33.98 6.73
C TYR A 243 12.17 33.39 5.84
N LYS A 244 13.21 32.82 6.47
CA LYS A 244 14.32 32.16 5.79
C LYS A 244 14.31 30.67 6.07
N PHE A 245 14.11 29.86 5.03
CA PHE A 245 14.20 28.41 5.18
C PHE A 245 15.51 27.93 4.59
N THR A 246 16.22 27.07 5.32
CA THR A 246 17.45 26.45 4.83
C THR A 246 17.22 24.96 4.70
N VAL A 247 17.15 24.48 3.47
CA VAL A 247 17.07 23.04 3.20
C VAL A 247 18.50 22.51 3.13
N LEU A 248 18.82 21.60 4.03
CA LEU A 248 20.09 20.88 4.05
C LEU A 248 19.88 19.48 3.48
N ASN A 249 20.91 18.96 2.83
CA ASN A 249 21.00 17.53 2.60
C ASN A 249 21.44 16.80 3.88
N ARG A 250 21.45 15.48 3.77
CA ARG A 250 21.79 14.52 4.83
C ARG A 250 23.22 14.68 5.39
N LYS A 251 24.11 15.41 4.70
CA LYS A 251 25.50 15.73 5.08
C LYS A 251 25.68 17.14 5.69
N ASN A 252 24.59 17.80 6.09
CA ASN A 252 24.56 19.21 6.51
C ASN A 252 25.06 20.19 5.42
N GLN A 253 25.01 19.80 4.16
CA GLN A 253 25.36 20.68 3.04
C GLN A 253 24.10 21.36 2.53
N ILE A 254 24.23 22.63 2.18
CA ILE A 254 23.08 23.43 1.81
C ILE A 254 22.61 23.04 0.40
N LYS A 255 21.31 22.76 0.27
CA LYS A 255 20.64 22.44 -0.99
C LYS A 255 19.91 23.64 -1.55
N ALA A 256 19.16 24.34 -0.70
CA ALA A 256 18.45 25.54 -1.09
C ALA A 256 18.20 26.46 0.09
N TRP A 257 18.12 27.75 -0.20
CA TRP A 257 17.62 28.78 0.69
C TRP A 257 16.35 29.38 0.12
N TYR A 258 15.32 29.47 0.94
CA TYR A 258 14.09 30.18 0.60
C TYR A 258 14.06 31.49 1.35
N THR A 259 13.68 32.57 0.68
CA THR A 259 13.41 33.87 1.29
C THR A 259 12.06 34.35 0.80
N PHE A 260 11.15 34.59 1.73
CA PHE A 260 9.80 35.06 1.43
C PHE A 260 9.72 36.57 1.71
N LYS A 261 9.31 37.35 0.71
CA LYS A 261 9.12 38.81 0.80
C LYS A 261 8.03 39.26 -0.18
N ASP A 262 7.08 40.06 0.28
CA ASP A 262 6.07 40.75 -0.55
C ASP A 262 5.43 39.85 -1.63
N GLU A 263 4.79 38.75 -1.21
CA GLU A 263 4.14 37.75 -2.09
C GLU A 263 5.10 37.06 -3.08
N LYS A 264 6.41 37.14 -2.85
CA LYS A 264 7.42 36.48 -3.67
C LYS A 264 8.27 35.53 -2.83
N CYS A 265 8.48 34.33 -3.37
CA CYS A 265 9.47 33.39 -2.86
C CYS A 265 10.72 33.47 -3.73
N ARG A 266 11.85 33.79 -3.11
CA ARG A 266 13.17 33.67 -3.73
C ARG A 266 13.80 32.37 -3.29
N VAL A 267 14.09 31.49 -4.23
CA VAL A 267 14.84 30.26 -4.01
C VAL A 267 16.25 30.45 -4.54
N ARG A 268 17.24 30.20 -3.69
CA ARG A 268 18.65 30.08 -4.08
C ARG A 268 19.05 28.62 -3.94
N ASP A 269 19.55 27.99 -5.00
CA ASP A 269 20.06 26.63 -4.91
C ASP A 269 21.52 26.59 -4.41
N LYS A 270 22.05 25.38 -4.20
CA LYS A 270 23.44 25.12 -3.78
C LYS A 270 24.52 25.78 -4.67
N ASP A 271 24.20 26.01 -5.94
CA ASP A 271 25.11 26.57 -6.94
C ASP A 271 24.92 28.10 -7.05
N SER A 272 24.18 28.70 -6.11
CA SER A 272 23.83 30.12 -6.04
C SER A 272 22.97 30.62 -7.19
N LYS A 273 22.34 29.73 -7.96
CA LYS A 273 21.33 30.11 -8.94
C LYS A 273 20.08 30.56 -8.20
N ILE A 274 19.49 31.64 -8.68
CA ILE A 274 18.32 32.26 -8.05
C ILE A 274 17.11 32.09 -8.97
N THR A 275 16.04 31.55 -8.41
CA THR A 275 14.72 31.47 -9.03
C THR A 275 13.73 32.26 -8.18
N TYR A 276 12.81 32.97 -8.84
CA TYR A 276 11.76 33.74 -8.19
C TYR A 276 10.40 33.13 -8.53
N TYR A 277 9.57 32.96 -7.51
CA TYR A 277 8.19 32.53 -7.63
C TYR A 277 7.30 33.64 -7.09
N THR A 278 6.20 33.92 -7.79
CA THR A 278 5.09 34.72 -7.27
C THR A 278 4.17 33.78 -6.52
N ILE A 279 3.72 34.18 -5.33
CA ILE A 279 2.83 33.38 -4.48
C ILE A 279 1.42 33.88 -4.74
N ASP A 280 0.75 33.32 -5.74
CA ASP A 280 -0.64 33.59 -6.06
C ASP A 280 -1.53 32.43 -5.58
N ASP A 281 -2.07 32.61 -4.37
CA ASP A 281 -3.02 31.68 -3.73
C ASP A 281 -2.49 30.27 -3.39
N THR A 282 -3.36 29.48 -2.76
CA THR A 282 -3.11 28.18 -2.13
C THR A 282 -2.45 27.14 -3.06
N SER A 283 -2.47 27.34 -4.37
CA SER A 283 -1.81 26.49 -5.37
C SER A 283 -0.28 26.56 -5.31
N THR A 284 0.31 27.77 -5.23
CA THR A 284 1.77 27.94 -5.14
C THR A 284 2.34 27.34 -3.87
N TYR A 285 1.54 27.32 -2.79
CA TYR A 285 1.92 26.73 -1.52
C TYR A 285 2.10 25.21 -1.62
N ASN A 286 1.17 24.54 -2.31
CA ASN A 286 1.28 23.11 -2.60
C ASN A 286 2.43 22.85 -3.57
N GLU A 287 2.64 23.68 -4.59
CA GLU A 287 3.79 23.55 -5.48
C GLU A 287 5.13 23.73 -4.78
N LEU A 288 5.25 24.65 -3.81
CA LEU A 288 6.45 24.83 -3.00
C LEU A 288 6.69 23.64 -2.06
N ILE A 289 5.62 23.05 -1.51
CA ILE A 289 5.71 21.81 -0.72
C ILE A 289 6.11 20.63 -1.60
N GLU A 290 5.49 20.47 -2.76
CA GLU A 290 5.82 19.40 -3.70
C GLU A 290 7.23 19.57 -4.27
N PHE A 291 7.67 20.80 -4.55
CA PHE A 291 9.04 21.11 -4.93
C PHE A 291 10.02 20.82 -3.79
N ALA A 292 9.69 21.20 -2.55
CA ALA A 292 10.50 20.89 -1.38
C ALA A 292 10.58 19.37 -1.13
N LYS A 293 9.48 18.64 -1.32
CA LYS A 293 9.45 17.17 -1.30
C LYS A 293 10.35 16.59 -2.40
N SER A 294 10.25 17.10 -3.63
CA SER A 294 11.07 16.65 -4.78
C SER A 294 12.57 16.92 -4.65
N LEU A 295 12.98 17.81 -3.73
CA LEU A 295 14.38 18.10 -3.45
C LEU A 295 14.94 17.27 -2.28
N VAL A 296 14.06 16.55 -1.58
CA VAL A 296 14.34 15.69 -0.41
C VAL A 296 14.26 14.20 -0.77
N ASP A 297 13.45 13.86 -1.76
CA ASP A 297 13.51 12.60 -2.53
C ASP A 297 14.78 12.54 -3.41
#